data_AF-A0A7X7RK58-F1
#
_entry.id   AF-A0A7X7RK58-F1
#
_cell.length_a   1.000
_cell.length_b   1.000
_cell.length_c   1.000
_cell.angle_alpha   90.00
_cell.angle_beta   90.00
_cell.angle_gamma   90.00
#
_symmetry.space_group_name_H-M   'P 1'
#
loop_
_entity.id
_entity.type
_entity.pdbx_description
1 polymer ?
#
loop_
_entity_poly.entity_id
_entity_poly.type
_entity_poly.pdbx_seq_one_letter_code
_entity_poly.pdbx_strand_id
1 'polypeptide(L)' 'AFASHKDRHACLGQGHLGLETIRRVINHPQLRHLPFYLETPNELEGYAAEIALLKQLRT' A
#
# COMPACT_ATOMS: atom_id res chain seq x y z
N ALA A 1 13.75 -9.46 -1.66
CA ALA A 1 14.78 -9.42 -2.71
C ALA A 1 14.13 -9.05 -4.04
N PHE A 2 14.73 -8.13 -4.79
CA PHE A 2 14.29 -7.75 -6.14
C PHE A 2 14.37 -8.96 -7.09
N ALA A 3 13.43 -9.09 -8.02
CA ALA A 3 13.33 -10.23 -8.96
C ALA A 3 13.24 -11.63 -8.30
N SER A 4 12.66 -11.74 -7.11
CA SER A 4 12.60 -13.01 -6.37
C SER A 4 11.55 -14.00 -6.86
N HIS A 5 10.61 -13.57 -7.72
CA HIS A 5 9.46 -14.38 -8.15
C HIS A 5 8.66 -14.99 -6.98
N LYS A 6 8.59 -14.26 -5.86
CA LYS A 6 7.83 -14.64 -4.68
C LYS A 6 6.69 -13.67 -4.45
N ASP A 7 5.53 -14.24 -4.16
CA ASP A 7 4.36 -13.50 -3.73
C ASP A 7 4.38 -13.35 -2.20
N ARG A 8 5.22 -12.43 -1.72
CA ARG A 8 5.35 -12.13 -0.29
C ARG A 8 5.02 -10.68 -0.07
N HIS A 9 3.83 -10.45 0.47
CA HIS A 9 3.35 -9.14 0.84
C HIS A 9 4.14 -8.60 2.06
N ALA A 10 4.18 -7.29 2.19
CA ALA A 10 4.80 -6.59 3.31
C ALA A 10 3.97 -5.36 3.66
N CYS A 11 4.00 -4.94 4.93
CA CYS A 11 3.35 -3.72 5.37
C CYS A 11 3.86 -2.50 4.58
N LEU A 12 3.03 -1.47 4.49
CA LEU A 12 3.30 -0.29 3.67
C LEU A 12 4.62 0.37 4.06
N GLY A 13 5.51 0.54 3.08
CA GLY A 13 6.84 1.12 3.29
C GLY A 13 7.90 0.17 3.87
N GLN A 14 7.52 -1.04 4.29
CA GLN A 14 8.46 -2.06 4.82
C GLN A 14 8.92 -3.07 3.75
N GLY A 15 8.27 -3.05 2.59
CA GLY A 15 8.68 -3.83 1.41
C GLY A 15 9.67 -3.10 0.51
N HIS A 16 9.93 -3.68 -0.67
CA HIS A 16 10.92 -3.15 -1.62
C HIS A 16 10.36 -2.06 -2.56
N LEU A 17 9.03 -1.94 -2.67
CA LEU A 17 8.38 -0.92 -3.49
C LEU A 17 8.50 0.48 -2.88
N GLY A 18 8.61 0.57 -1.56
CA GLY A 18 8.61 1.84 -0.82
C GLY A 18 7.24 2.52 -0.78
N LEU A 19 7.06 3.43 0.19
CA LEU A 19 5.80 4.12 0.40
C LEU A 19 5.45 5.10 -0.73
N GLU A 20 6.44 5.73 -1.35
CA GLU A 20 6.25 6.69 -2.45
C GLU A 20 5.58 6.03 -3.68
N THR A 21 5.93 4.77 -3.98
CA THR A 21 5.29 4.01 -5.05
C THR A 21 3.80 3.85 -4.78
N ILE A 22 3.44 3.47 -3.55
CA ILE A 22 2.04 3.32 -3.13
C ILE A 22 1.31 4.66 -3.23
N ARG A 23 1.93 5.76 -2.76
CA ARG A 23 1.37 7.12 -2.86
C ARG A 23 1.03 7.49 -4.32
N ARG A 24 1.89 7.13 -5.28
CA ARG A 24 1.63 7.38 -6.71
C ARG A 24 0.47 6.55 -7.24
N VAL A 25 0.38 5.28 -6.86
CA VAL A 25 -0.69 4.38 -7.31
C VAL A 25 -2.07 4.85 -6.81
N ILE A 26 -2.22 5.15 -5.52
CA ILE A 26 -3.52 5.55 -4.94
C ILE A 26 -4.02 6.90 -5.49
N ASN A 27 -3.11 7.74 -5.98
CA ASN A 27 -3.42 9.06 -6.53
C ASN A 27 -3.44 9.09 -8.07
N HIS A 28 -3.15 7.97 -8.72
CA HIS A 28 -3.11 7.92 -10.18
C HIS A 28 -4.49 8.29 -10.75
N PRO A 29 -4.59 9.22 -11.74
CA PRO A 29 -5.89 9.71 -12.23
C PRO A 29 -6.85 8.60 -12.68
N GLN A 30 -6.31 7.53 -13.27
CA GLN A 30 -7.10 6.39 -13.75
C GLN A 30 -7.47 5.39 -12.65
N LEU A 31 -6.86 5.45 -11.46
CA LEU A 31 -7.06 4.46 -10.39
C LEU A 31 -7.73 5.04 -9.15
N ARG A 32 -7.55 6.34 -8.88
CA ARG A 32 -7.96 7.00 -7.61
C ARG A 32 -9.46 6.92 -7.29
N HIS A 33 -10.29 6.55 -8.26
CA HIS A 33 -11.73 6.40 -8.11
C HIS A 33 -12.17 4.96 -7.78
N LEU A 34 -11.25 4.00 -7.87
CA LEU A 34 -11.49 2.59 -7.59
C LEU A 34 -11.29 2.28 -6.11
N PRO A 35 -11.88 1.19 -5.60
CA PRO A 35 -11.57 0.68 -4.27
C PRO A 35 -10.14 0.09 -4.25
N PHE A 36 -9.45 0.32 -3.15
CA PHE A 36 -8.15 -0.31 -2.85
C PHE A 36 -8.30 -1.23 -1.64
N TYR A 37 -7.90 -2.48 -1.79
CA TYR A 37 -7.88 -3.47 -0.72
C TYR A 37 -6.44 -3.67 -0.26
N LEU A 38 -6.22 -3.59 1.06
CA LEU A 38 -4.94 -3.95 1.66
C LEU A 38 -4.95 -5.43 1.99
N GLU A 39 -3.96 -6.14 1.45
CA GLU A 39 -3.67 -7.55 1.74
C GLU A 39 -2.28 -7.66 2.40
N THR A 40 -1.85 -6.60 3.08
CA THR A 40 -0.60 -6.56 3.84
C THR A 40 -0.68 -7.50 5.03
N PRO A 41 0.41 -8.15 5.46
CA PRO A 41 0.38 -9.05 6.61
C PRO A 41 0.22 -8.26 7.92
N ASN A 42 -1.03 -7.95 8.30
CA ASN A 42 -1.41 -7.16 9.47
C ASN A 42 -2.60 -7.77 10.22
N GLU A 43 -2.74 -7.36 11.49
CA GLU A 43 -3.98 -7.48 12.27
C GLU A 43 -4.87 -6.24 12.06
N LEU A 44 -6.09 -6.24 12.62
CA LEU A 44 -7.08 -5.17 12.42
C LEU A 44 -6.55 -3.76 12.76
N GLU A 45 -5.80 -3.62 13.85
CA GLU A 45 -5.19 -2.35 14.25
C GLU A 45 -4.12 -1.89 13.26
N GLY A 46 -3.36 -2.83 12.70
CA GLY A 46 -2.37 -2.56 11.66
C GLY A 46 -3.02 -2.06 10.37
N TYR A 47 -4.10 -2.71 9.94
CA TYR A 47 -4.89 -2.22 8.80
C TYR A 47 -5.48 -0.84 9.06
N ALA A 48 -6.02 -0.58 10.26
CA ALA A 48 -6.56 0.72 10.61
C ALA A 48 -5.50 1.83 10.49
N ALA A 49 -4.27 1.58 10.95
CA ALA A 49 -3.15 2.50 10.84
C ALA A 49 -2.73 2.73 9.38
N GLU A 50 -2.62 1.67 8.58
CA GLU A 50 -2.26 1.78 7.16
C GLU A 50 -3.33 2.50 6.34
N ILE A 51 -4.63 2.25 6.60
CA ILE A 51 -5.73 2.96 5.96
C ILE A 51 -5.69 4.45 6.33
N ALA A 52 -5.43 4.78 7.60
CA ALA A 52 -5.29 6.17 8.04
C ALA A 52 -4.13 6.86 7.32
N LEU A 53 -2.99 6.20 7.20
CA LEU A 53 -1.84 6.69 6.44
C LEU A 53 -2.19 6.94 4.97
N LEU A 54 -2.83 5.99 4.28
CA LEU A 54 -3.23 6.16 2.88
C LEU A 54 -4.21 7.33 2.70
N LYS A 55 -5.13 7.54 3.65
CA LYS A 55 -6.05 8.70 3.62
C LYS A 55 -5.31 10.03 3.76
N GLN A 56 -4.25 10.10 4.57
CA GLN A 56 -3.41 11.30 4.68
C GLN A 56 -2.60 11.57 3.41
N LEU A 57 -2.18 10.52 2.71
CA LEU A 57 -1.39 10.61 1.49
C LEU A 57 -2.21 10.86 0.21
N ARG A 58 -3.53 10.85 0.31
CA ARG A 58 -4.44 11.04 -0.84
C ARG A 58 -4.57 12.52 -1.18
N THR A 59 -4.40 12.85 -2.47
CA THR A 59 -4.43 14.21 -3.05
C THR A 59 -5.43 14.28 -4.18
#